data_AF-A0A352Q699-F1
#
_entry.id   AF-A0A352Q699-F1
#
_cell.length_a   1.000
_cell.length_b   1.000
_cell.length_c   1.000
_cell.angle_alpha   90.00
_cell.angle_beta   90.00
_cell.angle_gamma   90.00
#
_symmetry.space_group_name_H-M   'P 1'
#
loop_
_entity.id
_entity.type
_entity.pdbx_description
1 polymer ?
#
loop_
_entity_poly.entity_id
_entity_poly.type
_entity_poly.pdbx_seq_one_letter_code
_entity_poly.pdbx_strand_id
1 'polypeptide(L)' 'AAYKMPASMDYETGAALLAASGTAHHGLRQRGRLQAGETLVVLGAAGGTGIAAVQIGKA' A
#
# COMPACT_ATOMS: atom_id res chain seq x y z
N ALA A 1 -4.32 8.71 -13.82
CA ALA A 1 -5.66 8.17 -14.11
C ALA A 1 -6.46 8.13 -12.81
N ALA A 2 -7.76 8.40 -12.86
CA ALA A 2 -8.64 8.30 -11.69
C ALA A 2 -9.20 6.87 -11.57
N TYR A 3 -9.43 6.42 -10.33
CA TYR A 3 -10.01 5.11 -10.04
C TYR A 3 -11.42 5.27 -9.48
N LYS A 4 -12.33 4.37 -9.88
CA LYS A 4 -13.70 4.36 -9.35
C LYS A 4 -13.67 3.90 -7.89
N MET A 5 -14.18 4.74 -6.99
CA MET A 5 -14.32 4.40 -5.58
C MET A 5 -15.43 3.34 -5.38
N PRO A 6 -15.23 2.31 -4.54
CA PRO A 6 -16.29 1.39 -4.15
C PRO A 6 -17.46 2.13 -3.49
N ALA A 7 -18.69 1.69 -3.76
CA ALA A 7 -19.90 2.34 -3.20
C ALA A 7 -20.00 2.22 -1.67
N SER A 8 -19.34 1.23 -1.07
CA SER A 8 -19.30 1.00 0.38
C SER A 8 -18.22 1.80 1.11
N MET A 9 -17.41 2.59 0.40
CA MET A 9 -16.31 3.36 0.96
C MET A 9 -16.71 4.83 1.07
N ASP A 10 -16.50 5.43 2.24
CA ASP A 10 -16.67 6.88 2.40
C ASP A 10 -15.55 7.67 1.73
N TYR A 11 -15.81 8.95 1.49
CA TYR A 11 -14.85 9.82 0.81
C TYR A 11 -13.57 10.06 1.62
N GLU A 12 -13.65 10.07 2.95
CA GLU A 12 -12.49 10.27 3.81
C GLU A 12 -11.47 9.13 3.65
N THR A 13 -11.95 7.89 3.76
CA THR A 13 -11.16 6.67 3.55
C THR A 13 -10.65 6.61 2.11
N GLY A 14 -11.51 6.89 1.13
CA GLY A 14 -11.14 6.88 -0.28
C GLY A 14 -10.02 7.88 -0.62
N ALA A 15 -10.08 9.08 -0.06
CA ALA A 15 -9.08 10.12 -0.27
C ALA A 15 -7.72 9.74 0.34
N ALA A 16 -7.70 9.08 1.50
CA ALA A 16 -6.47 8.66 2.17
C ALA A 16 -5.78 7.46 1.50
N LEU A 17 -6.51 6.63 0.78
CA LEU A 17 -6.04 5.32 0.31
C LEU A 17 -4.95 5.41 -0.77
N LEU A 18 -5.14 6.26 -1.77
CA LEU A 18 -4.34 6.24 -3.01
C LEU A 18 -2.88 6.61 -2.78
N ALA A 19 -2.60 7.64 -1.97
CA ALA A 19 -1.25 8.12 -1.75
C ALA A 19 -0.39 7.06 -1.02
N ALA A 20 -0.89 6.53 0.09
CA ALA A 20 -0.19 5.53 0.89
C ALA A 20 -0.02 4.20 0.15
N SER A 21 -1.13 3.64 -0.34
CA SER A 21 -1.12 2.31 -0.97
C SER A 21 -0.42 2.32 -2.33
N GLY A 22 -0.61 3.39 -3.11
CA GLY A 22 0.06 3.55 -4.40
C GLY A 22 1.59 3.63 -4.25
N THR A 23 2.07 4.36 -3.23
CA THR A 23 3.51 4.47 -2.95
C THR A 23 4.10 3.12 -2.55
N ALA A 24 3.46 2.40 -1.62
CA ALA A 24 3.91 1.08 -1.19
C ALA A 24 3.91 0.07 -2.34
N HIS A 25 2.85 0.05 -3.16
CA HIS A 25 2.74 -0.84 -4.31
C HIS A 25 3.82 -0.55 -5.37
N HIS A 26 4.05 0.74 -5.68
CA HIS A 26 5.12 1.13 -6.59
C HIS A 26 6.49 0.67 -6.08
N GLY A 27 6.79 0.94 -4.81
CA GLY A 27 8.05 0.56 -4.17
C GLY A 27 8.28 -0.95 -4.16
N LEU A 28 7.30 -1.73 -3.70
CA LEU A 28 7.50 -3.17 -3.45
C LEU A 28 7.23 -4.04 -4.68
N ARG A 29 6.16 -3.81 -5.43
CA ARG A 29 5.79 -4.68 -6.57
C ARG A 29 6.51 -4.27 -7.85
N GLN A 30 6.56 -2.97 -8.16
CA GLN A 30 7.06 -2.49 -9.45
C GLN A 30 8.58 -2.28 -9.46
N ARG A 31 9.11 -1.62 -8.42
CA ARG A 31 10.54 -1.29 -8.31
C ARG A 31 11.34 -2.38 -7.62
N GLY A 32 10.90 -2.79 -6.43
CA GLY A 32 11.57 -3.78 -5.59
C GLY A 32 11.33 -5.22 -6.02
N ARG A 33 10.24 -5.49 -6.75
CA ARG A 33 9.83 -6.83 -7.20
C ARG A 33 9.89 -7.87 -6.08
N LEU A 34 9.35 -7.53 -4.91
CA LEU A 34 9.33 -8.39 -3.72
C LEU A 34 8.79 -9.78 -4.05
N GLN A 35 9.49 -10.82 -3.60
CA GLN A 35 9.18 -12.24 -3.80
C GLN A 35 8.85 -12.94 -2.48
N ALA A 36 8.14 -14.07 -2.58
CA ALA A 36 7.86 -14.91 -1.42
C ALA A 36 9.16 -15.49 -0.84
N GLY A 37 9.27 -15.49 0.48
CA GLY A 37 10.45 -15.98 1.20
C GLY A 37 11.54 -14.92 1.42
N GLU A 38 11.42 -13.72 0.83
CA GLU A 38 12.31 -12.61 1.14
C GLU A 38 11.95 -11.94 2.49
N THR A 39 12.95 -11.35 3.13
CA THR A 39 12.75 -10.55 4.34
C THR A 39 12.48 -9.10 3.97
N LEU A 40 11.32 -8.57 4.37
CA LEU A 40 10.97 -7.16 4.21
C LEU A 40 11.14 -6.38 5.52
N VAL A 41 11.96 -5.33 5.51
CA VAL A 41 12.07 -4.38 6.62
C VAL A 41 11.20 -3.16 6.35
N VAL A 42 10.23 -2.89 7.21
CA VAL A 42 9.32 -1.74 7.10
C VAL A 42 9.62 -0.72 8.19
N LEU A 43 10.21 0.42 7.81
CA LEU A 43 10.42 1.54 8.70
C LEU A 43 9.13 2.38 8.82
N GLY A 44 8.79 2.83 10.03
CA GLY A 44 7.57 3.61 10.25
C GLY A 44 6.29 2.83 9.97
N ALA A 45 6.25 1.54 10.32
CA ALA A 45 5.15 0.63 10.01
C ALA A 45 3.76 1.09 10.47
N ALA A 46 3.66 1.97 11.47
CA ALA A 46 2.40 2.53 11.96
C ALA A 46 1.82 3.65 11.07
N GLY A 47 2.61 4.23 10.14
CA GLY A 47 2.13 5.24 9.20
C GLY A 47 1.39 4.63 8.01
N GLY A 48 0.58 5.42 7.28
CA GLY A 48 -0.26 4.91 6.19
C GLY A 48 0.48 4.08 5.13
N THR A 49 1.61 4.57 4.63
CA THR A 49 2.45 3.81 3.68
C THR A 49 3.05 2.57 4.32
N GLY A 50 3.44 2.64 5.59
CA GLY A 50 3.99 1.52 6.35
C GLY A 50 2.97 0.40 6.53
N ILE A 51 1.74 0.73 6.90
CA ILE A 51 0.63 -0.21 7.01
C ILE A 51 0.38 -0.88 5.66
N ALA A 52 0.32 -0.11 4.57
CA ALA A 52 0.14 -0.66 3.23
C ALA A 52 1.29 -1.60 2.82
N ALA A 53 2.54 -1.24 3.16
CA ALA A 53 3.72 -2.08 2.90
C ALA A 53 3.66 -3.41 3.67
N VAL A 54 3.25 -3.38 4.95
CA VAL A 54 3.05 -4.60 5.75
C VAL A 54 1.95 -5.49 5.15
N GLN A 55 0.83 -4.90 4.73
CA GLN A 55 -0.24 -5.66 4.09
C GLN A 55 0.22 -6.31 2.77
N ILE A 56 0.95 -5.57 1.92
CA ILE A 56 1.50 -6.11 0.67
C ILE A 56 2.54 -7.21 0.92
N GLY A 57 3.42 -7.05 1.90
CA GLY A 57 4.48 -8.02 2.20
C GLY A 57 3.97 -9.30 2.87
N LYS A 58 2.81 -9.24 3.53
CA LYS A 58 2.17 -10.40 4.17
C LYS A 58 1.24 -11.18 3.24
N ALA A 59 0.67 -10.52 2.22
CA ALA A 59 -0.30 -11.09 1.27
C ALA A 59 0.36 -12.02 0.24
#